data_AF-A0A1G9VXY4-F1
#
_entry.id   AF-A0A1G9VXY4-F1
#
_cell.length_a   1.000
_cell.length_b   1.000
_cell.length_c   1.000
_cell.angle_alpha   90.00
_cell.angle_beta   90.00
_cell.angle_gamma   90.00
#
_symmetry.space_group_name_H-M   'P 1'
#
loop_
_entity.id
_entity.type
_entity.pdbx_description
1 polymer ?
#
loop_
_entity_poly.entity_id
_entity_poly.type
_entity_poly.pdbx_seq_one_letter_code
_entity_poly.pdbx_strand_id
1 'polypeptide(L)'
;MFAKSDVSRNKCMLFSGFAFNGYDWWWHNFTGINEKTGEKKTFFIEYYLCNPGHGHKEAVLGQLEANKNKGIKPSYLMVKAGCWGEDSLELNKFYGWGEIAVSRSVPYSINCKDCFASENSITGMISIDEQTAKDHPEYMTDAGSMYWNLKVSKNLPFNVGYGASKLFRDLEAFEMYWHVEGMRTLFDGEVVLNGVTYKVIPNKCYGYADKNWGRDFTSPWLWLSSNNLKSRLTGKKLKGSAFDIGGGCPKIYMVSLKRKLLGAFYYRGEEYEYNFSKFWDKVHTRFRFYETDEAAYWYVAQENLDSVMITKVKCLKKDMIYINYESPDGMKRHNKLLNGGTGIGRIKLYKKLGGKLKLIDDIDAYNVGCEYGEYDE
;
A
#
# COMPACT_ATOMS: atom_id res chain seq x y z
N MET A 1 -1.24 18.55 -12.75
CA MET A 1 -0.88 17.22 -13.24
C MET A 1 -0.32 16.41 -12.08
N PHE A 2 -0.93 15.27 -11.78
CA PHE A 2 -0.49 14.35 -10.73
C PHE A 2 0.56 13.36 -11.22
N ALA A 3 0.69 13.12 -12.54
CA ALA A 3 1.60 12.11 -13.10
C ALA A 3 3.07 12.55 -13.13
N LYS A 4 3.45 13.54 -12.31
CA LYS A 4 4.82 14.03 -12.17
C LYS A 4 5.48 13.42 -10.93
N SER A 5 6.62 12.77 -11.15
CA SER A 5 7.46 12.19 -10.10
C SER A 5 7.83 13.23 -9.02
N ASP A 6 7.81 12.79 -7.77
CA ASP A 6 8.28 13.57 -6.62
C ASP A 6 8.93 12.64 -5.59
N VAL A 7 10.11 12.14 -5.96
CA VAL A 7 10.95 11.30 -5.09
C VAL A 7 11.29 11.96 -3.74
N SER A 8 11.11 13.27 -3.60
CA SER A 8 11.31 13.94 -2.31
C SER A 8 10.33 13.49 -1.23
N ARG A 9 9.19 12.92 -1.64
CA ARG A 9 8.18 12.35 -0.73
C ARG A 9 8.56 10.97 -0.26
N ASN A 10 9.45 10.28 -0.96
CA ASN A 10 9.93 8.96 -0.59
C ASN A 10 11.01 8.97 0.50
N LYS A 11 11.54 10.13 0.89
CA LYS A 11 12.51 10.22 2.00
C LYS A 11 11.90 9.74 3.32
N CYS A 12 12.71 9.25 4.22
CA CYS A 12 12.26 8.91 5.58
C CYS A 12 11.78 10.18 6.32
N MET A 13 10.61 10.09 6.95
CA MET A 13 9.91 11.17 7.64
C MET A 13 10.01 11.11 9.16
N LEU A 14 10.69 10.09 9.71
CA LEU A 14 10.80 9.87 11.15
C LEU A 14 11.88 10.76 11.79
N PHE A 15 11.60 12.06 11.77
CA PHE A 15 12.31 13.12 12.48
C PHE A 15 11.32 13.89 13.36
N SER A 16 11.81 14.78 14.23
CA SER A 16 10.96 15.63 15.08
C SER A 16 9.90 14.83 15.85
N GLY A 17 8.62 15.18 15.73
CA GLY A 17 7.54 14.55 16.47
C GLY A 17 7.23 13.14 15.97
N PHE A 18 7.47 12.84 14.68
CA PHE A 18 7.35 11.48 14.15
C PHE A 18 8.44 10.54 14.66
N ALA A 19 9.59 11.03 15.12
CA ALA A 19 10.64 10.16 15.66
C ALA A 19 10.18 9.39 16.92
N PHE A 20 9.24 9.93 17.70
CA PHE A 20 8.83 9.35 18.99
C PHE A 20 7.39 8.82 19.01
N ASN A 21 6.63 9.11 17.95
CA ASN A 21 5.24 8.68 17.78
C ASN A 21 4.85 8.74 16.30
N GLY A 22 5.52 7.94 15.48
CA GLY A 22 5.25 7.84 14.06
C GLY A 22 5.80 6.58 13.40
N TYR A 23 5.23 6.28 12.24
CA TYR A 23 5.70 5.25 11.34
C TYR A 23 6.02 5.81 9.96
N ASP A 24 6.80 5.06 9.21
CA ASP A 24 7.07 5.32 7.81
C ASP A 24 7.30 3.99 7.10
N TRP A 25 6.49 3.68 6.07
CA TRP A 25 6.65 2.47 5.30
C TRP A 25 6.71 2.70 3.80
N TRP A 26 7.44 1.81 3.12
CA TRP A 26 7.44 1.66 1.67
C TRP A 26 6.83 0.31 1.33
N TRP A 27 5.76 0.34 0.54
CA TRP A 27 5.04 -0.86 0.13
C TRP A 27 5.23 -1.11 -1.36
N HIS A 28 5.35 -2.39 -1.70
CA HIS A 28 5.56 -2.88 -3.05
C HIS A 28 4.69 -4.11 -3.27
N ASN A 29 3.99 -4.18 -4.40
CA ASN A 29 3.36 -5.41 -4.82
C ASN A 29 3.50 -5.65 -6.32
N PHE A 30 3.54 -6.91 -6.72
CA PHE A 30 3.82 -7.33 -8.09
C PHE A 30 3.42 -8.80 -8.31
N THR A 31 3.47 -9.24 -9.58
CA THR A 31 3.14 -10.59 -10.01
C THR A 31 4.38 -11.29 -10.55
N GLY A 32 4.68 -12.47 -10.02
CA GLY A 32 5.67 -13.40 -10.54
C GLY A 32 5.02 -14.51 -11.36
N ILE A 33 5.82 -15.15 -12.22
CA ILE A 33 5.42 -16.29 -13.05
C ILE A 33 6.25 -17.49 -12.60
N ASN A 34 5.59 -18.54 -12.13
CA ASN A 34 6.22 -19.79 -11.73
C ASN A 34 7.10 -20.32 -12.87
N GLU A 35 8.37 -20.58 -12.60
CA GLU A 35 9.33 -20.95 -13.65
C GLU A 35 9.01 -22.30 -14.30
N LYS A 36 8.40 -23.23 -13.54
CA LYS A 36 8.08 -24.59 -14.00
C LYS A 36 6.69 -24.66 -14.64
N THR A 37 5.66 -24.06 -14.03
CA THR A 37 4.26 -24.21 -14.45
C THR A 37 3.76 -23.06 -15.33
N GLY A 38 4.40 -21.88 -15.27
CA GLY A 38 3.93 -20.68 -15.94
C GLY A 38 2.73 -20.00 -15.26
N GLU A 39 2.27 -20.53 -14.13
CA GLU A 39 1.20 -19.94 -13.32
C GLU A 39 1.65 -18.63 -12.68
N LYS A 40 0.69 -17.71 -12.46
CA LYS A 40 0.97 -16.42 -11.87
C LYS A 40 0.70 -16.45 -10.38
N LYS A 41 1.55 -15.78 -9.60
CA LYS A 41 1.31 -15.50 -8.19
C LYS A 41 1.61 -14.04 -7.88
N THR A 42 0.83 -13.43 -7.01
CA THR A 42 0.99 -12.02 -6.63
C THR A 42 1.61 -11.92 -5.25
N PHE A 43 2.64 -11.09 -5.13
CA PHE A 43 3.49 -10.92 -3.97
C PHE A 43 3.43 -9.48 -3.46
N PHE A 44 3.75 -9.31 -2.19
CA PHE A 44 3.98 -8.01 -1.56
C PHE A 44 5.25 -8.01 -0.71
N ILE A 45 5.85 -6.82 -0.57
CA ILE A 45 7.01 -6.54 0.26
C ILE A 45 6.83 -5.14 0.85
N GLU A 46 7.03 -5.00 2.15
CA GLU A 46 6.94 -3.75 2.89
C GLU A 46 8.14 -3.59 3.84
N TYR A 47 8.62 -2.36 3.95
CA TYR A 47 9.64 -1.96 4.91
C TYR A 47 9.04 -0.90 5.84
N TYR A 48 8.69 -1.28 7.06
CA TYR A 48 7.99 -0.45 8.05
C TYR A 48 8.95 0.00 9.15
N LEU A 49 9.21 1.30 9.25
CA LEU A 49 9.98 1.90 10.33
C LEU A 49 9.05 2.45 11.41
N CYS A 50 9.41 2.24 12.68
CA CYS A 50 8.65 2.74 13.83
C CYS A 50 9.54 3.44 14.85
N ASN A 51 9.15 4.65 15.26
CA ASN A 51 9.70 5.41 16.39
C ASN A 51 11.23 5.28 16.65
N PRO A 52 12.10 5.81 15.78
CA PRO A 52 13.56 5.79 16.00
C PRO A 52 14.01 6.47 17.29
N GLY A 53 13.21 7.38 17.85
CA GLY A 53 13.51 8.09 19.09
C GLY A 53 13.55 7.19 20.33
N HIS A 54 12.96 6.00 20.25
CA HIS A 54 13.05 4.94 21.27
C HIS A 54 13.95 3.79 20.79
N GLY A 55 14.87 4.06 19.86
CA GLY A 55 15.67 3.02 19.22
C GLY A 55 16.54 2.24 20.19
N HIS A 56 16.49 0.91 20.10
CA HIS A 56 17.34 -0.01 20.85
C HIS A 56 18.12 -0.94 19.91
N LYS A 57 19.05 -1.70 20.49
CA LYS A 57 19.78 -2.74 19.75
C LYS A 57 18.84 -3.80 19.19
N GLU A 58 17.93 -4.30 20.02
CA GLU A 58 16.91 -5.27 19.64
C GLU A 58 15.58 -4.56 19.33
N ALA A 59 14.70 -5.21 18.57
CA ALA A 59 13.37 -4.69 18.28
C ALA A 59 12.51 -4.61 19.56
N VAL A 60 11.77 -3.52 19.71
CA VAL A 60 10.80 -3.35 20.82
C VAL A 60 9.39 -3.42 20.28
N LEU A 61 8.65 -4.45 20.65
CA LEU A 61 7.23 -4.62 20.29
C LEU A 61 6.36 -4.04 21.42
N GLY A 62 5.75 -2.89 21.19
CA GLY A 62 4.91 -2.23 22.20
C GLY A 62 3.62 -3.01 22.51
N GLN A 63 3.18 -3.87 21.59
CA GLN A 63 1.93 -4.62 21.68
C GLN A 63 1.94 -5.70 22.76
N LEU A 64 3.12 -6.09 23.24
CA LEU A 64 3.30 -7.02 24.35
C LEU A 64 2.70 -6.44 25.64
N GLU A 65 1.94 -7.23 26.40
CA GLU A 65 1.29 -6.76 27.65
C GLU A 65 2.28 -6.14 28.62
N ALA A 66 3.47 -6.73 28.78
CA ALA A 66 4.51 -6.20 29.65
C ALA A 66 4.98 -4.80 29.23
N ASN A 67 4.99 -4.50 27.93
CA ASN A 67 5.37 -3.20 27.39
C ASN A 67 4.21 -2.20 27.47
N LYS A 68 2.98 -2.63 27.13
CA LYS A 68 1.75 -1.83 27.33
C LYS A 68 1.61 -1.35 28.77
N ASN A 69 1.78 -2.24 29.74
CA ASN A 69 1.66 -1.92 31.17
C ASN A 69 2.72 -0.93 31.66
N LYS A 70 3.85 -0.84 30.96
CA LYS A 70 4.94 0.10 31.26
C LYS A 70 4.92 1.36 30.39
N GLY A 71 3.97 1.48 29.47
CA GLY A 71 3.93 2.57 28.49
C GLY A 71 5.11 2.57 27.52
N ILE A 72 5.75 1.41 27.30
CA ILE A 72 6.85 1.27 26.35
C ILE A 72 6.28 1.23 24.93
N LYS A 73 6.73 2.16 24.09
CA LYS A 73 6.31 2.27 22.69
C LYS A 73 7.10 1.33 21.79
N PRO A 74 6.51 0.89 20.65
CA PRO A 74 7.25 0.10 19.68
C PRO A 74 8.42 0.88 19.10
N SER A 75 9.51 0.20 18.76
CA SER A 75 10.65 0.79 18.06
C SER A 75 11.42 -0.30 17.30
N TYR A 76 11.32 -0.27 15.97
CA TYR A 76 11.90 -1.29 15.10
C TYR A 76 11.87 -0.88 13.63
N LEU A 77 12.57 -1.66 12.80
CA LEU A 77 12.18 -1.94 11.41
C LEU A 77 11.45 -3.29 11.38
N MET A 78 10.28 -3.35 10.75
CA MET A 78 9.62 -4.58 10.35
C MET A 78 9.78 -4.72 8.84
N VAL A 79 10.36 -5.82 8.39
CA VAL A 79 10.29 -6.23 6.98
C VAL A 79 9.16 -7.24 6.88
N LYS A 80 8.15 -6.91 6.09
CA LYS A 80 6.99 -7.75 5.82
C LYS A 80 7.06 -8.22 4.37
N ALA A 81 6.89 -9.50 4.11
CA ALA A 81 6.88 -10.03 2.75
C ALA A 81 5.94 -11.23 2.65
N GLY A 82 5.32 -11.41 1.49
CA GLY A 82 4.34 -12.47 1.35
C GLY A 82 3.68 -12.57 0.00
N CYS A 83 2.60 -13.32 -0.05
CA CYS A 83 1.80 -13.54 -1.25
C CYS A 83 0.32 -13.75 -0.94
N TRP A 84 -0.51 -13.47 -1.94
CA TRP A 84 -1.96 -13.70 -1.91
C TRP A 84 -2.35 -14.94 -2.73
N GLY A 85 -3.58 -15.39 -2.55
CA GLY A 85 -4.13 -16.63 -3.11
C GLY A 85 -4.48 -17.64 -2.03
N GLU A 86 -5.02 -18.80 -2.41
CA GLU A 86 -5.40 -19.87 -1.48
C GLU A 86 -4.21 -20.38 -0.63
N ASP A 87 -3.01 -20.31 -1.18
CA ASP A 87 -1.74 -20.61 -0.53
C ASP A 87 -1.03 -19.30 -0.12
N SER A 88 -1.79 -18.36 0.45
CA SER A 88 -1.28 -17.09 0.96
C SER A 88 -0.24 -17.29 2.06
N LEU A 89 0.62 -16.31 2.21
CA LEU A 89 1.66 -16.30 3.23
C LEU A 89 1.94 -14.86 3.64
N GLU A 90 2.03 -14.59 4.95
CA GLU A 90 2.52 -13.34 5.51
C GLU A 90 3.72 -13.61 6.43
N LEU A 91 4.91 -13.18 6.01
CA LEU A 91 6.13 -13.27 6.81
C LEU A 91 6.52 -11.91 7.35
N ASN A 92 6.83 -11.84 8.65
CA ASN A 92 7.30 -10.62 9.31
C ASN A 92 8.61 -10.91 10.05
N LYS A 93 9.59 -10.01 9.88
CA LYS A 93 10.85 -10.04 10.64
C LYS A 93 11.16 -8.66 11.19
N PHE A 94 11.42 -8.60 12.49
CA PHE A 94 11.68 -7.37 13.22
C PHE A 94 13.18 -7.20 13.46
N TYR A 95 13.66 -5.97 13.34
CA TYR A 95 15.04 -5.57 13.57
C TYR A 95 15.06 -4.35 14.49
N GLY A 96 15.97 -4.35 15.47
CA GLY A 96 16.18 -3.16 16.28
C GLY A 96 16.87 -2.06 15.49
N TRP A 97 16.72 -0.81 15.91
CA TRP A 97 17.38 0.32 15.25
C TRP A 97 18.92 0.22 15.28
N GLY A 98 19.49 -0.52 16.22
CA GLY A 98 20.93 -0.82 16.27
C GLY A 98 21.43 -1.80 15.21
N GLU A 99 20.53 -2.44 14.46
CA GLU A 99 20.86 -3.46 13.43
C GLU A 99 20.64 -2.96 11.99
N ILE A 100 20.18 -1.71 11.84
CA ILE A 100 19.76 -1.16 10.55
C ILE A 100 20.47 0.15 10.24
N ALA A 101 20.62 0.43 8.96
CA ALA A 101 21.08 1.72 8.44
C ALA A 101 20.00 2.30 7.51
N VAL A 102 19.58 3.53 7.78
CA VAL A 102 18.57 4.24 6.99
C VAL A 102 19.15 5.53 6.43
N SER A 103 19.28 5.62 5.11
CA SER A 103 19.47 6.91 4.44
C SER A 103 18.15 7.66 4.44
N ARG A 104 18.05 8.67 5.30
CA ARG A 104 16.83 9.48 5.47
C ARG A 104 16.66 10.58 4.41
N SER A 105 17.64 10.75 3.52
CA SER A 105 17.62 11.74 2.43
C SER A 105 17.01 11.17 1.16
N VAL A 106 17.16 11.87 0.04
CA VAL A 106 16.72 11.43 -1.29
C VAL A 106 17.98 11.13 -2.12
N PRO A 107 18.12 9.93 -2.69
CA PRO A 107 17.22 8.78 -2.56
C PRO A 107 17.26 8.17 -1.15
N TYR A 108 16.13 7.60 -0.72
CA TYR A 108 16.11 6.83 0.51
C TYR A 108 16.85 5.51 0.31
N SER A 109 17.33 4.94 1.41
CA SER A 109 17.68 3.53 1.46
C SER A 109 17.49 2.97 2.85
N ILE A 110 17.18 1.69 2.91
CA ILE A 110 17.10 0.90 4.14
C ILE A 110 18.01 -0.30 3.93
N ASN A 111 18.90 -0.55 4.87
CA ASN A 111 19.76 -1.72 4.89
C ASN A 111 19.69 -2.36 6.28
N CYS A 112 19.45 -3.66 6.33
CA CYS A 112 19.39 -4.43 7.56
C CYS A 112 19.79 -5.87 7.25
N LYS A 113 20.91 -6.37 7.79
CA LYS A 113 21.42 -7.75 7.61
C LYS A 113 21.12 -8.34 6.22
N ASP A 114 20.00 -9.07 6.11
CA ASP A 114 19.59 -9.85 4.94
C ASP A 114 18.75 -9.07 3.92
N CYS A 115 18.34 -7.83 4.20
CA CYS A 115 17.40 -7.05 3.38
C CYS A 115 17.92 -5.64 3.04
N PHE A 116 17.55 -5.17 1.85
CA PHE A 116 17.85 -3.84 1.33
C PHE A 116 16.66 -3.29 0.55
N ALA A 117 16.41 -1.98 0.67
CA ALA A 117 15.45 -1.25 -0.13
C ALA A 117 15.98 0.12 -0.55
N SER A 118 15.66 0.53 -1.77
CA SER A 118 15.91 1.87 -2.30
C SER A 118 14.88 2.22 -3.39
N GLU A 119 15.03 3.38 -4.02
CA GLU A 119 14.19 3.78 -5.16
C GLU A 119 14.18 2.76 -6.31
N ASN A 120 15.31 2.08 -6.53
CA ASN A 120 15.58 1.35 -7.77
C ASN A 120 15.84 -0.15 -7.56
N SER A 121 15.91 -0.62 -6.31
CA SER A 121 16.08 -2.04 -6.02
C SER A 121 15.57 -2.41 -4.63
N ILE A 122 15.06 -3.63 -4.53
CA ILE A 122 14.70 -4.29 -3.28
C ILE A 122 15.26 -5.71 -3.29
N THR A 123 15.95 -6.09 -2.22
CA THR A 123 16.46 -7.45 -2.01
C THR A 123 16.18 -7.89 -0.59
N GLY A 124 15.98 -9.17 -0.35
CA GLY A 124 15.75 -9.65 1.00
C GLY A 124 15.44 -11.12 1.12
N MET A 125 15.45 -11.57 2.36
CA MET A 125 15.07 -12.91 2.73
C MET A 125 14.42 -12.93 4.12
N ILE A 126 13.30 -13.64 4.24
CA ILE A 126 12.70 -14.02 5.51
C ILE A 126 12.52 -15.53 5.50
N SER A 127 12.88 -16.18 6.61
CA SER A 127 12.67 -17.61 6.83
C SER A 127 12.30 -17.82 8.29
N ILE A 128 11.11 -18.35 8.53
CA ILE A 128 10.53 -18.59 9.85
C ILE A 128 10.08 -20.04 9.91
N ASP A 129 10.53 -20.79 10.91
CA ASP A 129 10.08 -22.15 11.14
C ASP A 129 8.74 -22.18 11.92
N GLU A 130 8.06 -23.33 11.88
CA GLU A 130 6.75 -23.53 12.52
C GLU A 130 6.76 -23.28 14.04
N GLN A 131 7.85 -23.64 14.71
CA GLN A 131 7.96 -23.48 16.16
C GLN A 131 8.08 -22.00 16.52
N THR A 132 8.93 -21.25 15.80
CA THR A 132 9.08 -19.80 15.97
C THR A 132 7.77 -19.07 15.73
N ALA A 133 7.06 -19.35 14.63
CA ALA A 133 5.78 -18.70 14.33
C ALA A 133 4.71 -18.99 15.41
N LYS A 134 4.72 -20.20 15.96
CA LYS A 134 3.79 -20.61 17.02
C LYS A 134 4.12 -20.01 18.38
N ASP A 135 5.39 -19.97 18.76
CA ASP A 135 5.85 -19.50 20.06
C ASP A 135 5.87 -17.98 20.17
N HIS A 136 5.93 -17.28 19.03
CA HIS A 136 5.99 -15.82 18.95
C HIS A 136 4.82 -15.22 18.15
N PRO A 137 3.56 -15.36 18.64
CA PRO A 137 2.39 -14.77 17.97
C PRO A 137 2.48 -13.23 17.84
N GLU A 138 3.26 -12.57 18.69
CA GLU A 138 3.57 -11.14 18.60
C GLU A 138 4.33 -10.75 17.33
N TYR A 139 4.97 -11.70 16.64
CA TYR A 139 5.59 -11.43 15.34
C TYR A 139 4.56 -11.34 14.21
N MET A 140 3.30 -11.74 14.46
CA MET A 140 2.21 -11.67 13.48
C MET A 140 2.58 -12.36 12.16
N THR A 141 3.37 -13.44 12.22
CA THR A 141 3.99 -14.08 11.06
C THR A 141 3.50 -15.51 10.90
N ASP A 142 3.36 -15.96 9.66
CA ASP A 142 3.27 -17.35 9.31
C ASP A 142 4.66 -18.02 9.35
N ALA A 143 4.67 -19.35 9.27
CA ALA A 143 5.87 -20.14 8.99
C ALA A 143 6.09 -20.29 7.48
N GLY A 144 7.33 -20.21 7.04
CA GLY A 144 7.69 -20.30 5.63
C GLY A 144 8.94 -19.49 5.30
N SER A 145 9.23 -19.39 4.00
CA SER A 145 10.38 -18.66 3.51
C SER A 145 10.08 -17.91 2.22
N MET A 146 10.62 -16.72 2.11
CA MET A 146 10.58 -15.91 0.90
C MET A 146 11.91 -15.18 0.72
N TYR A 147 12.50 -15.31 -0.47
CA TYR A 147 13.64 -14.54 -0.93
C TYR A 147 13.23 -13.70 -2.15
N TRP A 148 13.76 -12.49 -2.28
CA TRP A 148 13.54 -11.63 -3.43
C TRP A 148 14.81 -10.88 -3.82
N ASN A 149 14.95 -10.68 -5.13
CA ASN A 149 15.96 -9.80 -5.70
C ASN A 149 15.37 -9.11 -6.93
N LEU A 150 15.00 -7.84 -6.78
CA LEU A 150 14.20 -7.12 -7.76
C LEU A 150 14.78 -5.73 -8.03
N LYS A 151 14.93 -5.41 -9.31
CA LYS A 151 15.06 -4.03 -9.78
C LYS A 151 13.69 -3.39 -9.85
N VAL A 152 13.62 -2.10 -9.53
CA VAL A 152 12.39 -1.32 -9.44
C VAL A 152 12.47 -0.14 -10.40
N SER A 153 11.43 0.04 -11.23
CA SER A 153 11.30 1.21 -12.12
C SER A 153 9.87 1.75 -12.06
N LYS A 154 9.71 2.84 -11.33
CA LYS A 154 8.43 3.54 -11.12
C LYS A 154 8.22 4.49 -12.29
N ASN A 155 7.23 4.20 -13.15
CA ASN A 155 7.05 4.92 -14.42
C ASN A 155 5.80 5.80 -14.47
N LEU A 156 4.87 5.59 -13.55
CA LEU A 156 3.66 6.39 -13.47
C LEU A 156 3.33 6.67 -12.00
N PRO A 157 3.62 7.88 -11.50
CA PRO A 157 3.31 8.27 -10.13
C PRO A 157 1.88 8.81 -10.00
N PHE A 158 1.37 8.80 -8.77
CA PHE A 158 0.28 9.64 -8.32
C PHE A 158 0.76 10.59 -7.22
N ASN A 159 1.12 11.80 -7.66
CA ASN A 159 1.45 12.89 -6.77
C ASN A 159 0.16 13.47 -6.16
N VAL A 160 -0.10 13.13 -4.90
CA VAL A 160 -1.29 13.59 -4.14
C VAL A 160 -1.35 15.11 -3.91
N GLY A 161 -0.37 15.86 -4.41
CA GLY A 161 -0.42 17.32 -4.49
C GLY A 161 -0.31 18.01 -3.13
N TYR A 162 -1.24 18.93 -2.86
CA TYR A 162 -1.16 19.93 -1.79
C TYR A 162 -1.11 19.31 -0.39
N GLY A 163 -1.92 18.28 -0.11
CA GLY A 163 -2.01 17.64 1.21
C GLY A 163 -0.70 17.03 1.71
N ALA A 164 0.20 16.65 0.81
CA ALA A 164 1.55 16.18 1.15
C ALA A 164 2.65 17.12 0.65
N SER A 165 2.39 18.43 0.57
CA SER A 165 3.43 19.42 0.24
C SER A 165 4.45 19.57 1.38
N LYS A 166 5.64 20.11 1.07
CA LYS A 166 6.73 20.30 2.05
C LYS A 166 6.26 20.98 3.33
N LEU A 167 5.47 22.05 3.22
CA LEU A 167 4.94 22.78 4.37
C LEU A 167 4.15 21.87 5.32
N PHE A 168 3.15 21.14 4.82
CA PHE A 168 2.35 20.26 5.69
C PHE A 168 3.16 19.11 6.26
N ARG A 169 4.13 18.58 5.51
CA ARG A 169 5.01 17.52 6.00
C ARG A 169 5.89 18.01 7.14
N ASP A 170 6.48 19.20 7.00
CA ASP A 170 7.33 19.79 8.04
C ASP A 170 6.51 20.18 9.29
N LEU A 171 5.24 20.54 9.11
CA LEU A 171 4.30 20.84 10.20
C LEU A 171 3.65 19.59 10.83
N GLU A 172 3.87 18.40 10.25
CA GLU A 172 3.23 17.14 10.68
C GLU A 172 1.69 17.27 10.83
N ALA A 173 1.06 18.04 9.94
CA ALA A 173 -0.34 18.45 10.04
C ALA A 173 -1.37 17.31 9.90
N PHE A 174 -1.06 16.29 9.10
CA PHE A 174 -1.94 15.12 8.91
C PHE A 174 -1.51 13.97 9.81
N GLU A 175 -2.49 13.23 10.33
CA GLU A 175 -2.24 12.00 11.08
C GLU A 175 -1.69 10.88 10.19
N MET A 176 -2.03 10.90 8.91
CA MET A 176 -1.56 9.96 7.88
C MET A 176 -1.32 10.68 6.56
N TYR A 177 -0.17 10.45 5.96
CA TYR A 177 0.20 10.91 4.63
C TYR A 177 0.43 9.73 3.71
N TRP A 178 0.17 9.94 2.43
CA TRP A 178 0.32 8.91 1.42
C TRP A 178 0.94 9.51 0.17
N HIS A 179 1.85 8.78 -0.45
CA HIS A 179 2.45 9.15 -1.72
C HIS A 179 2.71 7.91 -2.57
N VAL A 180 2.38 8.01 -3.85
CA VAL A 180 2.47 6.89 -4.76
C VAL A 180 3.45 7.25 -5.85
N GLU A 181 4.71 6.88 -5.68
CA GLU A 181 5.73 7.15 -6.70
C GLU A 181 5.57 6.21 -7.91
N GLY A 182 4.85 5.09 -7.77
CA GLY A 182 4.62 4.15 -8.86
C GLY A 182 3.29 3.42 -8.80
N MET A 183 2.19 4.10 -9.18
CA MET A 183 0.89 3.45 -9.50
C MET A 183 1.05 2.39 -10.60
N ARG A 184 2.05 2.61 -11.48
CA ARG A 184 2.60 1.57 -12.34
C ARG A 184 4.11 1.49 -12.11
N THR A 185 4.53 0.33 -11.62
CA THR A 185 5.93 0.01 -11.34
C THR A 185 6.32 -1.24 -12.11
N LEU A 186 7.49 -1.21 -12.74
CA LEU A 186 8.09 -2.38 -13.36
C LEU A 186 9.08 -3.00 -12.39
N PHE A 187 8.89 -4.28 -12.13
CA PHE A 187 9.83 -5.10 -11.40
C PHE A 187 10.52 -6.08 -12.35
N ASP A 188 11.81 -6.29 -12.15
CA ASP A 188 12.63 -7.24 -12.91
C ASP A 188 13.51 -8.04 -11.96
N GLY A 189 13.47 -9.37 -12.07
CA GLY A 189 14.25 -10.27 -11.23
C GLY A 189 13.45 -11.50 -10.83
N GLU A 190 13.62 -11.94 -9.60
CA GLU A 190 13.06 -13.20 -9.12
C GLU A 190 12.59 -13.13 -7.66
N VAL A 191 11.67 -14.04 -7.35
CA VAL A 191 11.23 -14.36 -6.00
C VAL A 191 11.28 -15.88 -5.84
N VAL A 192 11.77 -16.34 -4.70
CA VAL A 192 11.72 -17.75 -4.31
C VAL A 192 10.82 -17.85 -3.07
N LEU A 193 9.68 -18.53 -3.22
CA LEU A 193 8.71 -18.76 -2.14
C LEU A 193 8.72 -20.25 -1.78
N ASN A 194 9.09 -20.60 -0.55
CA ASN A 194 9.15 -22.00 -0.08
C ASN A 194 9.89 -22.93 -1.06
N GLY A 195 11.02 -22.46 -1.61
CA GLY A 195 11.83 -23.18 -2.58
C GLY A 195 11.30 -23.17 -4.02
N VAL A 196 10.16 -22.52 -4.30
CA VAL A 196 9.58 -22.38 -5.64
C VAL A 196 9.97 -21.03 -6.24
N THR A 197 10.60 -21.07 -7.42
CA THR A 197 11.07 -19.87 -8.12
C THR A 197 9.99 -19.26 -9.02
N TYR A 198 9.83 -17.95 -8.92
CA TYR A 198 8.95 -17.12 -9.75
C TYR A 198 9.77 -16.02 -10.42
N LYS A 199 9.67 -15.94 -11.75
CA LYS A 199 10.26 -14.85 -12.55
C LYS A 199 9.35 -13.64 -12.53
N VAL A 200 9.91 -12.48 -12.21
CA VAL A 200 9.20 -11.19 -12.26
C VAL A 200 9.63 -10.45 -13.51
N ILE A 201 8.69 -10.26 -14.42
CA ILE A 201 8.96 -9.68 -15.75
C ILE A 201 8.33 -8.28 -15.83
N PRO A 202 9.09 -7.23 -16.18
CA PRO A 202 8.63 -5.83 -16.19
C PRO A 202 7.22 -5.61 -16.75
N ASN A 203 6.95 -6.13 -17.94
CA ASN A 203 5.69 -5.89 -18.64
C ASN A 203 4.57 -6.89 -18.30
N LYS A 204 4.79 -7.79 -17.34
CA LYS A 204 3.83 -8.80 -16.87
C LYS A 204 3.64 -8.81 -15.35
N CYS A 205 4.39 -7.98 -14.62
CA CYS A 205 4.38 -7.95 -13.15
C CYS A 205 3.23 -7.14 -12.54
N TYR A 206 2.59 -6.26 -13.31
CA TYR A 206 1.49 -5.42 -12.83
C TYR A 206 1.83 -4.65 -11.54
N GLY A 207 3.07 -4.20 -11.41
CA GLY A 207 3.62 -3.74 -10.14
C GLY A 207 3.06 -2.39 -9.68
N TYR A 208 3.09 -2.20 -8.37
CA TYR A 208 2.70 -1.00 -7.64
C TYR A 208 3.72 -0.69 -6.54
N ALA A 209 3.95 0.59 -6.27
CA ALA A 209 4.83 1.04 -5.19
C ALA A 209 4.41 2.41 -4.63
N ASP A 210 4.21 2.47 -3.32
CA ASP A 210 3.83 3.66 -2.59
C ASP A 210 4.56 3.76 -1.24
N LYS A 211 4.27 4.85 -0.54
CA LYS A 211 4.79 5.15 0.78
C LYS A 211 3.70 5.78 1.62
N ASN A 212 3.61 5.35 2.88
CA ASN A 212 2.72 5.94 3.86
C ASN A 212 3.50 6.28 5.13
N TRP A 213 3.19 7.39 5.78
CA TRP A 213 3.80 7.78 7.04
C TRP A 213 2.83 8.60 7.87
N GLY A 214 2.98 8.56 9.19
CA GLY A 214 2.04 9.23 10.06
C GLY A 214 2.16 8.82 11.52
N ARG A 215 1.16 9.19 12.32
CA ARG A 215 1.03 8.83 13.75
C ARG A 215 0.07 7.68 13.99
N ASP A 216 -0.87 7.48 13.10
CA ASP A 216 -1.87 6.41 13.17
C ASP A 216 -2.34 6.02 11.76
N PHE A 217 -3.13 4.96 11.70
CA PHE A 217 -3.76 4.51 10.48
C PHE A 217 -5.15 5.12 10.33
N THR A 218 -5.61 5.27 9.10
CA THR A 218 -6.96 5.78 8.85
C THR A 218 -8.01 4.70 9.17
N SER A 219 -9.18 5.13 9.68
CA SER A 219 -10.35 4.27 9.89
C SER A 219 -11.60 4.99 9.38
N PRO A 220 -12.33 4.44 8.39
CA PRO A 220 -11.99 3.23 7.63
C PRO A 220 -10.71 3.41 6.81
N TRP A 221 -9.99 2.32 6.61
CA TRP A 221 -8.90 2.14 5.65
C TRP A 221 -9.47 1.52 4.39
N LEU A 222 -9.28 2.18 3.24
CA LEU A 222 -9.58 1.64 1.92
C LEU A 222 -8.43 1.93 0.97
N TRP A 223 -7.98 0.91 0.25
CA TRP A 223 -7.03 1.04 -0.86
C TRP A 223 -7.47 0.17 -2.03
N LEU A 224 -7.38 0.68 -3.26
CA LEU A 224 -7.66 -0.04 -4.49
C LEU A 224 -6.70 0.42 -5.59
N SER A 225 -5.92 -0.48 -6.19
CA SER A 225 -4.99 -0.14 -7.27
C SER A 225 -4.87 -1.22 -8.34
N SER A 226 -4.71 -0.82 -9.61
CA SER A 226 -4.27 -1.73 -10.68
C SER A 226 -3.78 -0.98 -11.93
N ASN A 227 -2.87 -1.63 -12.65
CA ASN A 227 -2.47 -1.29 -14.02
C ASN A 227 -2.69 -2.44 -15.03
N ASN A 228 -3.41 -3.50 -14.64
CA ASN A 228 -3.86 -4.57 -15.54
C ASN A 228 -5.29 -4.29 -16.02
N LEU A 229 -5.40 -3.41 -17.01
CA LEU A 229 -6.68 -2.85 -17.43
C LEU A 229 -7.02 -3.22 -18.89
N LYS A 230 -8.29 -3.51 -19.17
CA LYS A 230 -8.81 -3.83 -20.51
C LYS A 230 -10.10 -3.06 -20.78
N SER A 231 -10.16 -2.32 -21.88
CA SER A 231 -11.38 -1.68 -22.33
C SER A 231 -12.37 -2.73 -22.84
N ARG A 232 -13.61 -2.68 -22.35
CA ARG A 232 -14.73 -3.49 -22.84
C ARG A 232 -15.31 -2.94 -24.14
N LEU A 233 -15.18 -1.63 -24.36
CA LEU A 233 -15.64 -0.99 -25.61
C LEU A 233 -14.78 -1.40 -26.81
N THR A 234 -13.46 -1.52 -26.62
CA THR A 234 -12.52 -1.83 -27.72
C THR A 234 -11.95 -3.24 -27.66
N GLY A 235 -12.10 -3.94 -26.53
CA GLY A 235 -11.45 -5.23 -26.26
C GLY A 235 -9.93 -5.15 -26.04
N LYS A 236 -9.32 -3.95 -26.09
CA LYS A 236 -7.86 -3.76 -26.02
C LYS A 236 -7.37 -3.55 -24.60
N LYS A 237 -6.16 -4.04 -24.31
CA LYS A 237 -5.43 -3.68 -23.08
C LYS A 237 -5.10 -2.19 -23.08
N LEU A 238 -5.30 -1.54 -21.95
CA LEU A 238 -5.00 -0.12 -21.75
C LEU A 238 -3.55 0.04 -21.29
N LYS A 239 -2.61 -0.18 -22.22
CA LYS A 239 -1.17 -0.05 -21.93
C LYS A 239 -0.84 1.34 -21.39
N GLY A 240 -0.04 1.39 -20.33
CA GLY A 240 0.38 2.63 -19.69
C GLY A 240 -0.72 3.33 -18.88
N SER A 241 -1.89 2.70 -18.70
CA SER A 241 -2.95 3.22 -17.83
C SER A 241 -2.90 2.54 -16.46
N ALA A 242 -3.24 3.28 -15.42
CA ALA A 242 -3.31 2.78 -14.04
C ALA A 242 -4.27 3.63 -13.23
N PHE A 243 -4.96 3.02 -12.27
CA PHE A 243 -5.76 3.75 -11.28
C PHE A 243 -5.27 3.43 -9.87
N ASP A 244 -5.54 4.35 -8.96
CA ASP A 244 -5.30 4.18 -7.53
C ASP A 244 -6.33 4.97 -6.73
N ILE A 245 -6.82 4.38 -5.65
CA ILE A 245 -7.84 4.97 -4.75
C ILE A 245 -7.42 4.62 -3.33
N GLY A 246 -7.35 5.60 -2.44
CA GLY A 246 -6.85 5.37 -1.08
C GLY A 246 -7.39 6.35 -0.04
N GLY A 247 -7.39 5.93 1.22
CA GLY A 247 -7.70 6.76 2.39
C GLY A 247 -8.92 6.26 3.17
N GLY A 248 -9.65 7.19 3.79
CA GLY A 248 -10.99 6.93 4.32
C GLY A 248 -11.43 7.92 5.40
N CYS A 249 -10.57 8.27 6.35
CA CYS A 249 -10.80 9.36 7.31
C CYS A 249 -9.51 10.13 7.58
N PRO A 250 -9.08 11.03 6.67
CA PRO A 250 -7.92 11.87 6.92
C PRO A 250 -8.21 12.82 8.09
N LYS A 251 -7.31 12.85 9.08
CA LYS A 251 -7.35 13.79 10.20
C LYS A 251 -6.28 14.86 10.03
N ILE A 252 -6.69 16.11 10.17
CA ILE A 252 -5.82 17.29 10.17
C ILE A 252 -5.88 17.88 11.56
N TYR A 253 -4.81 17.71 12.34
CA TYR A 253 -4.82 17.99 13.79
C TYR A 253 -6.08 17.39 14.46
N MET A 254 -6.96 18.22 15.04
CA MET A 254 -8.19 17.80 15.71
C MET A 254 -9.40 17.61 14.78
N VAL A 255 -9.26 17.88 13.48
CA VAL A 255 -10.38 17.86 12.53
C VAL A 255 -10.37 16.57 11.69
N SER A 256 -11.40 15.76 11.84
CA SER A 256 -11.60 14.53 11.07
C SER A 256 -12.46 14.76 9.84
N LEU A 257 -11.92 14.47 8.65
CA LEU A 257 -12.65 14.54 7.39
C LEU A 257 -13.24 13.17 7.05
N LYS A 258 -14.38 12.85 7.67
CA LYS A 258 -15.00 11.53 7.56
C LYS A 258 -15.30 11.14 6.10
N ARG A 259 -14.96 9.88 5.78
CA ARG A 259 -15.29 9.20 4.51
C ARG A 259 -14.76 9.93 3.27
N LYS A 260 -13.51 10.38 3.31
CA LYS A 260 -12.80 11.00 2.18
C LYS A 260 -11.74 10.05 1.63
N LEU A 261 -11.73 9.91 0.30
CA LEU A 261 -10.74 9.15 -0.45
C LEU A 261 -10.04 10.07 -1.45
N LEU A 262 -8.75 9.81 -1.67
CA LEU A 262 -8.02 10.24 -2.84
C LEU A 262 -8.26 9.23 -3.97
N GLY A 263 -8.34 9.70 -5.21
CA GLY A 263 -8.41 8.83 -6.38
C GLY A 263 -7.70 9.44 -7.58
N ALA A 264 -7.06 8.59 -8.36
CA ALA A 264 -6.42 8.96 -9.61
C ALA A 264 -6.65 7.86 -10.66
N PHE A 265 -6.86 8.27 -11.90
CA PHE A 265 -6.84 7.39 -13.04
C PHE A 265 -6.10 8.05 -14.20
N TYR A 266 -4.95 7.49 -14.56
CA TYR A 266 -4.25 7.83 -15.78
C TYR A 266 -4.79 6.96 -16.91
N TYR A 267 -5.62 7.54 -17.78
CA TYR A 267 -6.31 6.84 -18.85
C TYR A 267 -5.73 7.26 -20.21
N ARG A 268 -4.88 6.40 -20.78
CA ARG A 268 -4.31 6.56 -22.14
C ARG A 268 -3.67 7.93 -22.41
N GLY A 269 -2.98 8.50 -21.42
CA GLY A 269 -2.34 9.82 -21.54
C GLY A 269 -3.07 10.94 -20.80
N GLU A 270 -4.33 10.73 -20.44
CA GLU A 270 -5.18 11.72 -19.78
C GLU A 270 -5.26 11.47 -18.27
N GLU A 271 -5.23 12.55 -17.49
CA GLU A 271 -5.29 12.51 -16.02
C GLU A 271 -6.70 12.79 -15.51
N TYR A 272 -7.24 11.86 -14.71
CA TYR A 272 -8.48 12.04 -13.96
C TYR A 272 -8.17 11.98 -12.47
N GLU A 273 -8.26 13.12 -11.78
CA GLU A 273 -7.93 13.23 -10.37
C GLU A 273 -9.17 13.57 -9.54
N TYR A 274 -9.30 12.87 -8.41
CA TYR A 274 -10.35 13.03 -7.42
C TYR A 274 -9.69 13.26 -6.06
N ASN A 275 -9.20 14.47 -5.85
CA ASN A 275 -8.42 14.84 -4.67
C ASN A 275 -9.18 15.86 -3.81
N PHE A 276 -9.69 15.43 -2.65
CA PHE A 276 -10.45 16.30 -1.76
C PHE A 276 -9.62 17.47 -1.18
N SER A 277 -8.28 17.38 -1.18
CA SER A 277 -7.42 18.49 -0.70
C SER A 277 -7.39 19.67 -1.68
N LYS A 278 -7.81 19.46 -2.93
CA LYS A 278 -8.02 20.50 -3.94
C LYS A 278 -9.47 20.95 -3.89
N PHE A 279 -9.81 21.77 -2.89
CA PHE A 279 -11.19 22.16 -2.62
C PHE A 279 -11.90 22.83 -3.82
N TRP A 280 -11.15 23.47 -4.72
CA TRP A 280 -11.66 24.07 -5.96
C TRP A 280 -12.16 23.05 -6.99
N ASP A 281 -11.71 21.80 -6.94
CA ASP A 281 -12.14 20.72 -7.85
C ASP A 281 -13.53 20.14 -7.46
N LYS A 282 -14.08 20.58 -6.31
CA LYS A 282 -15.38 20.17 -5.76
C LYS A 282 -15.59 18.65 -5.79
N VAL A 283 -14.60 17.93 -5.26
CA VAL A 283 -14.60 16.47 -5.28
C VAL A 283 -15.64 15.89 -4.32
N HIS A 284 -16.50 15.03 -4.85
CA HIS A 284 -17.45 14.24 -4.09
C HIS A 284 -17.10 12.76 -4.17
N THR A 285 -17.04 12.11 -3.01
CA THR A 285 -16.76 10.68 -2.87
C THR A 285 -17.90 9.99 -2.15
N ARG A 286 -18.35 8.87 -2.71
CA ARG A 286 -19.27 7.92 -2.07
C ARG A 286 -18.66 6.53 -2.18
N PHE A 287 -18.41 5.88 -1.06
CA PHE A 287 -17.96 4.49 -1.06
C PHE A 287 -18.73 3.62 -0.09
N ARG A 288 -18.79 2.33 -0.41
CA ARG A 288 -19.37 1.26 0.39
C ARG A 288 -18.46 0.05 0.31
N PHE A 289 -18.38 -0.65 1.43
CA PHE A 289 -17.76 -1.95 1.54
C PHE A 289 -18.77 -2.92 2.13
N TYR A 290 -18.76 -4.16 1.67
CA TYR A 290 -19.51 -5.25 2.28
C TYR A 290 -18.86 -6.59 1.96
N GLU A 291 -19.17 -7.57 2.77
CA GLU A 291 -18.67 -8.93 2.65
C GLU A 291 -19.84 -9.91 2.52
N THR A 292 -19.60 -11.00 1.81
CA THR A 292 -20.34 -12.25 1.93
C THR A 292 -19.44 -13.28 2.62
N ASP A 293 -19.92 -14.51 2.77
CA ASP A 293 -19.09 -15.61 3.29
C ASP A 293 -17.91 -15.94 2.34
N GLU A 294 -18.08 -15.68 1.04
CA GLU A 294 -17.09 -16.05 0.01
C GLU A 294 -16.20 -14.89 -0.44
N ALA A 295 -16.66 -13.64 -0.36
CA ALA A 295 -16.02 -12.53 -1.03
C ALA A 295 -16.21 -11.18 -0.35
N ALA A 296 -15.26 -10.28 -0.60
CA ALA A 296 -15.32 -8.88 -0.23
C ALA A 296 -15.61 -8.02 -1.47
N TYR A 297 -16.37 -6.93 -1.26
CA TYR A 297 -16.85 -6.06 -2.33
C TYR A 297 -16.65 -4.59 -1.99
N TRP A 298 -16.05 -3.87 -2.93
CA TRP A 298 -15.88 -2.42 -2.87
C TRP A 298 -16.73 -1.76 -3.94
N TYR A 299 -17.40 -0.69 -3.56
CA TYR A 299 -18.03 0.25 -4.47
C TYR A 299 -17.50 1.65 -4.15
N VAL A 300 -16.90 2.31 -5.13
CA VAL A 300 -16.41 3.69 -5.02
C VAL A 300 -16.95 4.50 -6.19
N ALA A 301 -17.59 5.62 -5.91
CA ALA A 301 -17.97 6.62 -6.89
C ALA A 301 -17.30 7.95 -6.52
N GLN A 302 -16.44 8.44 -7.41
CA GLN A 302 -15.75 9.71 -7.28
C GLN A 302 -16.12 10.64 -8.44
N GLU A 303 -16.35 11.89 -8.12
CA GLU A 303 -16.84 12.90 -9.06
C GLU A 303 -16.15 14.23 -8.77
N ASN A 304 -15.69 14.90 -9.82
CA ASN A 304 -15.22 16.30 -9.78
C ASN A 304 -16.05 17.13 -10.77
N LEU A 305 -15.66 18.38 -11.04
CA LEU A 305 -16.39 19.24 -11.98
C LEU A 305 -16.52 18.67 -13.40
N ASP A 306 -15.55 17.88 -13.86
CA ASP A 306 -15.42 17.48 -15.27
C ASP A 306 -15.73 16.01 -15.54
N SER A 307 -15.69 15.15 -14.52
CA SER A 307 -15.70 13.69 -14.71
C SER A 307 -16.31 12.93 -13.54
N VAL A 308 -16.70 11.69 -13.81
CA VAL A 308 -17.17 10.71 -12.82
C VAL A 308 -16.46 9.38 -13.07
N MET A 309 -15.91 8.79 -12.00
CA MET A 309 -15.35 7.44 -11.99
C MET A 309 -16.15 6.57 -11.02
N ILE A 310 -16.66 5.44 -11.52
CA ILE A 310 -17.36 4.44 -10.71
C ILE A 310 -16.53 3.16 -10.76
N THR A 311 -15.97 2.77 -9.63
CA THR A 311 -15.12 1.59 -9.46
C THR A 311 -15.84 0.56 -8.60
N LYS A 312 -15.95 -0.66 -9.12
CA LYS A 312 -16.47 -1.82 -8.39
C LYS A 312 -15.39 -2.89 -8.38
N VAL A 313 -15.08 -3.43 -7.20
CA VAL A 313 -14.08 -4.48 -7.04
C VAL A 313 -14.68 -5.64 -6.23
N LYS A 314 -14.31 -6.86 -6.61
CA LYS A 314 -14.58 -8.09 -5.87
C LYS A 314 -13.24 -8.80 -5.64
N CYS A 315 -13.01 -9.30 -4.44
CA CYS A 315 -11.93 -10.24 -4.15
C CYS A 315 -12.50 -11.41 -3.35
N LEU A 316 -12.06 -12.64 -3.64
CA LEU A 316 -12.52 -13.82 -2.90
C LEU A 316 -11.76 -13.88 -1.59
N LYS A 317 -12.46 -14.16 -0.48
CA LYS A 317 -11.85 -14.20 0.86
C LYS A 317 -10.73 -15.24 0.97
N LYS A 318 -10.88 -16.37 0.26
CA LYS A 318 -9.84 -17.41 0.19
C LYS A 318 -8.53 -16.94 -0.45
N ASP A 319 -8.57 -15.84 -1.21
CA ASP A 319 -7.38 -15.27 -1.86
C ASP A 319 -6.84 -14.05 -1.10
N MET A 320 -7.39 -13.72 0.06
CA MET A 320 -7.06 -12.55 0.88
C MET A 320 -6.44 -12.98 2.21
N ILE A 321 -5.73 -12.04 2.83
CA ILE A 321 -5.21 -12.17 4.19
C ILE A 321 -5.78 -11.09 5.10
N TYR A 322 -5.70 -11.31 6.40
CA TYR A 322 -5.84 -10.25 7.40
C TYR A 322 -4.47 -9.71 7.75
N ILE A 323 -4.08 -8.61 7.11
CA ILE A 323 -2.77 -8.00 7.35
C ILE A 323 -2.77 -7.28 8.69
N ASN A 324 -1.69 -7.42 9.44
CA ASN A 324 -1.60 -6.91 10.81
C ASN A 324 -0.56 -5.80 10.95
N TYR A 325 -0.95 -4.78 11.71
CA TYR A 325 -0.10 -3.66 12.08
C TYR A 325 -0.23 -3.32 13.55
N GLU A 326 0.91 -3.07 14.18
CA GLU A 326 1.01 -2.33 15.43
C GLU A 326 1.16 -0.84 15.09
N SER A 327 0.33 0.02 15.69
CA SER A 327 0.44 1.48 15.55
C SER A 327 1.59 2.03 16.39
N PRO A 328 2.11 3.24 16.08
CA PRO A 328 3.25 3.82 16.80
C PRO A 328 3.09 4.03 18.31
N ASP A 329 1.87 3.94 18.83
CA ASP A 329 1.57 4.00 20.26
C ASP A 329 1.51 2.62 20.94
N GLY A 330 1.75 1.53 20.20
CA GLY A 330 1.76 0.15 20.70
C GLY A 330 0.40 -0.55 20.67
N MET A 331 -0.62 0.07 20.04
CA MET A 331 -1.94 -0.53 19.91
C MET A 331 -2.05 -1.36 18.61
N LYS A 332 -2.92 -2.37 18.63
CA LYS A 332 -3.31 -3.14 17.44
C LYS A 332 -4.80 -2.95 17.21
N ARG A 333 -5.15 -1.90 16.46
CA ARG A 333 -6.54 -1.46 16.28
C ARG A 333 -7.24 -2.22 15.14
N HIS A 334 -6.57 -2.29 13.99
CA HIS A 334 -7.06 -2.99 12.80
C HIS A 334 -6.89 -4.51 12.94
N ASN A 335 -7.86 -5.16 13.60
CA ASN A 335 -7.85 -6.63 13.78
C ASN A 335 -8.53 -7.39 12.61
N LYS A 336 -9.16 -6.67 11.68
CA LYS A 336 -9.83 -7.22 10.50
C LYS A 336 -9.53 -6.38 9.24
N LEU A 337 -8.26 -6.03 9.03
CA LEU A 337 -7.82 -5.37 7.80
C LEU A 337 -7.64 -6.41 6.70
N LEU A 338 -8.68 -6.58 5.89
CA LEU A 338 -8.63 -7.41 4.70
C LEU A 338 -7.66 -6.80 3.69
N ASN A 339 -6.80 -7.64 3.13
CA ASN A 339 -5.77 -7.25 2.17
C ASN A 339 -5.65 -8.32 1.08
N GLY A 340 -5.66 -7.91 -0.19
CA GLY A 340 -5.63 -8.80 -1.33
C GLY A 340 -4.95 -8.18 -2.56
N GLY A 341 -4.35 -9.00 -3.41
CA GLY A 341 -3.72 -8.58 -4.68
C GLY A 341 -4.29 -9.25 -5.93
N THR A 342 -5.34 -10.05 -5.78
CA THR A 342 -5.95 -10.87 -6.84
C THR A 342 -7.34 -10.35 -7.26
N GLY A 343 -7.74 -9.18 -6.76
CA GLY A 343 -9.07 -8.63 -7.01
C GLY A 343 -9.38 -8.45 -8.49
N ILE A 344 -10.66 -8.54 -8.82
CA ILE A 344 -11.20 -8.24 -10.14
C ILE A 344 -12.18 -7.07 -10.03
N GLY A 345 -12.16 -6.18 -11.01
CA GLY A 345 -12.96 -4.97 -10.95
C GLY A 345 -13.53 -4.52 -12.28
N ARG A 346 -14.46 -3.58 -12.20
CA ARG A 346 -15.02 -2.86 -13.33
C ARG A 346 -15.02 -1.37 -13.02
N ILE A 347 -14.46 -0.58 -13.92
CA ILE A 347 -14.42 0.87 -13.83
C ILE A 347 -15.24 1.45 -14.97
N LYS A 348 -16.18 2.33 -14.65
CA LYS A 348 -16.83 3.18 -15.65
C LYS A 348 -16.34 4.60 -15.47
N LEU A 349 -15.77 5.15 -16.54
CA LEU A 349 -15.26 6.52 -16.57
C LEU A 349 -16.16 7.37 -17.47
N TYR A 350 -16.59 8.52 -16.97
CA TYR A 350 -17.50 9.43 -17.67
C TYR A 350 -16.95 10.85 -17.71
N LYS A 351 -17.26 11.57 -18.79
CA LYS A 351 -17.10 13.02 -18.90
C LYS A 351 -18.44 13.71 -18.67
N LYS A 352 -18.41 14.85 -17.97
CA LYS A 352 -19.55 15.75 -17.84
C LYS A 352 -19.57 16.72 -19.01
N LEU A 353 -20.64 16.71 -19.80
CA LEU A 353 -20.83 17.59 -20.95
C LEU A 353 -22.27 18.10 -20.96
N GLY A 354 -22.46 19.41 -20.81
CA GLY A 354 -23.79 20.05 -20.88
C GLY A 354 -24.81 19.45 -19.90
N GLY A 355 -24.40 19.15 -18.67
CA GLY A 355 -25.25 18.54 -17.65
C GLY A 355 -25.53 17.04 -17.83
N LYS A 356 -24.96 16.41 -18.87
CA LYS A 356 -25.09 14.96 -19.13
C LYS A 356 -23.77 14.23 -18.89
N LEU A 357 -23.86 12.95 -18.53
CA LEU A 357 -22.71 12.05 -18.46
C LEU A 357 -22.52 11.32 -19.79
N LYS A 358 -21.35 11.49 -20.40
CA LYS A 358 -20.92 10.74 -21.58
C LYS A 358 -19.88 9.71 -21.17
N LEU A 359 -20.15 8.42 -21.43
CA LEU A 359 -19.21 7.34 -21.15
C LEU A 359 -17.92 7.55 -21.97
N ILE A 360 -16.78 7.56 -21.31
CA ILE A 360 -15.45 7.55 -21.91
C ILE A 360 -15.04 6.10 -22.19
N ASP A 361 -15.12 5.25 -21.16
CA ASP A 361 -14.82 3.82 -21.28
C ASP A 361 -15.50 3.01 -20.18
N ASP A 362 -15.62 1.71 -20.44
CA ASP A 362 -16.06 0.69 -19.50
C ASP A 362 -14.98 -0.38 -19.44
N ILE A 363 -14.36 -0.57 -18.29
CA ILE A 363 -13.02 -1.14 -18.18
C ILE A 363 -13.05 -2.30 -17.20
N ASP A 364 -12.51 -3.44 -17.62
CA ASP A 364 -12.19 -4.54 -16.71
C ASP A 364 -10.81 -4.29 -16.09
N ALA A 365 -10.72 -4.47 -14.77
CA ALA A 365 -9.49 -4.40 -13.99
C ALA A 365 -9.19 -5.78 -13.37
N TYR A 366 -7.93 -6.17 -13.37
CA TYR A 366 -7.46 -7.46 -12.84
C TYR A 366 -6.26 -7.23 -11.92
N ASN A 367 -5.88 -8.23 -11.12
CA ASN A 367 -4.78 -8.10 -10.16
C ASN A 367 -4.93 -6.83 -9.31
N VAL A 368 -6.17 -6.55 -8.89
CA VAL A 368 -6.48 -5.35 -8.13
C VAL A 368 -5.96 -5.57 -6.71
N GLY A 369 -5.00 -4.74 -6.32
CA GLY A 369 -4.68 -4.52 -4.92
C GLY A 369 -5.90 -3.95 -4.22
N CYS A 370 -6.34 -4.55 -3.12
CA CYS A 370 -7.56 -4.18 -2.45
C CYS A 370 -7.44 -4.36 -0.93
N GLU A 371 -7.78 -3.31 -0.20
CA GLU A 371 -7.78 -3.32 1.26
C GLU A 371 -9.07 -2.74 1.81
N TYR A 372 -9.53 -3.31 2.93
CA TYR A 372 -10.53 -2.68 3.78
C TYR A 372 -10.35 -3.07 5.24
N GLY A 373 -10.35 -2.08 6.12
CA GLY A 373 -10.39 -2.29 7.57
C GLY A 373 -11.02 -1.10 8.25
N GLU A 374 -11.81 -1.33 9.28
CA GLU A 374 -12.44 -0.28 10.08
C GLU A 374 -12.42 -0.74 11.53
N TYR A 375 -11.91 0.10 12.41
CA TYR A 375 -11.97 -0.10 13.86
C TYR A 375 -12.82 1.00 14.49
N ASP A 376 -13.48 0.65 15.60
CA ASP A 376 -14.28 1.57 16.39
C ASP A 376 -13.38 2.58 17.13
N GLU A 377 -13.82 3.85 17.21
CA GLU A 377 -13.11 4.93 17.92
C GLU A 377 -13.10 4.75 19.45
#